data_AF-A0A6B3H8C5-F1
#
_entry.id   AF-A0A6B3H8C5-F1
#
_cell.length_a   1.000
_cell.length_b   1.000
_cell.length_c   1.000
_cell.angle_alpha   90.00
_cell.angle_beta   90.00
_cell.angle_gamma   90.00
#
_symmetry.space_group_name_H-M   'P 1'
#
loop_
_entity.id
_entity.type
_entity.pdbx_description
1 polymer ?
#
loop_
_entity_poly.entity_id
_entity_poly.type
_entity_poly.pdbx_seq_one_letter_code
_entity_poly.pdbx_strand_id
1 'polypeptide(L)'
;AIWTKATNEVAEAMNANFPKTNPIFMMVDSGARGNMMQMRQIAGMRGLVSNAKNETIPRPIKASFREGLTVLEYFISTHGARKGLADTALRTADS
;
A
#
# COMPACT_ATOMS: atom_id res chain seq x y z
N ALA A 1 13.16 0.41 -12.18
CA ALA A 1 12.94 -0.48 -11.02
C ALA A 1 11.89 -1.53 -11.37
N ILE A 2 12.27 -2.81 -11.44
CA ILE A 2 11.42 -3.92 -11.92
C ILE A 2 10.12 -4.03 -11.10
N TRP A 3 10.23 -3.95 -9.77
CA TRP A 3 9.09 -4.07 -8.86
C TRP A 3 8.11 -2.90 -8.93
N THR A 4 8.59 -1.68 -9.18
CA THR A 4 7.72 -0.53 -9.40
C THR A 4 6.85 -0.72 -10.64
N LYS A 5 7.45 -1.24 -11.73
CA LYS A 5 6.71 -1.55 -12.96
C LYS A 5 5.66 -2.63 -12.70
N ALA A 6 6.05 -3.74 -12.06
CA ALA A 6 5.11 -4.82 -11.71
C ALA A 6 3.95 -4.32 -10.83
N THR A 7 4.23 -3.44 -9.86
CA THR A 7 3.19 -2.87 -8.98
C THR A 7 2.19 -2.00 -9.76
N ASN A 8 2.64 -1.30 -10.80
CA ASN A 8 1.76 -0.51 -11.65
C ASN A 8 0.94 -1.39 -12.60
N GLU A 9 1.55 -2.42 -13.20
CA GLU A 9 0.84 -3.40 -14.04
C GLU A 9 -0.27 -4.11 -13.25
N VAL A 10 0.00 -4.50 -11.99
CA VAL A 10 -1.02 -5.06 -11.09
C VAL A 10 -2.13 -4.04 -10.77
N ALA A 11 -1.80 -2.76 -10.62
CA ALA A 11 -2.78 -1.71 -10.37
C ALA A 11 -3.74 -1.51 -11.56
N GLU A 12 -3.20 -1.53 -12.78
CA GLU A 12 -3.96 -1.41 -14.02
C GLU A 12 -4.86 -2.63 -14.22
N ALA A 13 -4.32 -3.83 -14.03
CA ALA A 13 -5.09 -5.07 -14.10
C ALA A 13 -6.20 -5.12 -13.03
N MET A 14 -5.93 -4.64 -11.82
CA MET A 14 -6.94 -4.51 -10.78
C MET A 14 -8.06 -3.57 -11.22
N ASN A 15 -7.72 -2.37 -11.71
CA ASN A 15 -8.71 -1.37 -12.12
C ASN A 15 -9.60 -1.87 -13.28
N ALA A 16 -9.00 -2.58 -14.25
CA ALA A 16 -9.74 -3.17 -15.37
C ALA A 16 -10.72 -4.28 -14.96
N ASN A 17 -10.41 -5.04 -13.91
CA ASN A 17 -11.21 -6.18 -13.45
C ASN A 17 -12.21 -5.82 -12.33
N PHE A 18 -12.15 -4.60 -11.77
CA PHE A 18 -13.06 -4.20 -10.70
C PHE A 18 -14.45 -3.81 -11.26
N PRO A 19 -15.54 -4.40 -10.75
CA PRO A 19 -16.88 -4.00 -11.15
C PRO A 19 -17.16 -2.56 -10.70
N LYS A 20 -17.72 -1.73 -11.60
CA LYS A 20 -18.11 -0.35 -11.28
C LYS A 20 -19.20 -0.26 -10.20
N THR A 21 -19.95 -1.34 -10.00
CA THR A 21 -20.99 -1.46 -8.97
C THR A 21 -20.43 -1.85 -7.60
N ASN A 22 -19.13 -2.16 -7.48
CA ASN A 22 -18.52 -2.48 -6.21
C ASN A 22 -18.52 -1.22 -5.31
N PRO A 23 -19.09 -1.27 -4.09
CA PRO A 23 -19.14 -0.13 -3.20
C PRO A 23 -17.76 0.46 -2.87
N ILE A 24 -16.72 -0.39 -2.77
CA ILE A 24 -15.35 0.07 -2.51
C ILE A 24 -14.81 0.86 -3.70
N PHE A 25 -15.13 0.40 -4.92
CA PHE A 25 -14.77 1.11 -6.14
C PHE A 25 -15.49 2.45 -6.22
N MET A 26 -16.81 2.46 -6.01
CA MET A 26 -17.62 3.66 -6.02
C MET A 26 -17.14 4.72 -5.01
N MET A 27 -16.73 4.32 -3.80
CA MET A 27 -16.22 5.28 -2.79
C MET A 27 -14.93 5.97 -3.21
N VAL A 28 -14.03 5.23 -3.88
CA VAL A 28 -12.75 5.77 -4.33
C VAL A 28 -12.91 6.58 -5.63
N ASP A 29 -13.72 6.10 -6.57
CA ASP A 29 -13.98 6.76 -7.86
C ASP A 29 -14.79 8.06 -7.68
N SER A 30 -15.76 8.07 -6.78
CA SER A 30 -16.51 9.29 -6.43
C SER A 30 -15.70 10.32 -5.64
N GLY A 31 -14.49 9.98 -5.18
CA GLY A 31 -13.66 10.84 -4.34
C GLY A 31 -14.17 11.03 -2.91
N ALA A 32 -15.22 10.31 -2.50
CA ALA A 32 -15.80 10.44 -1.17
C ALA A 32 -14.84 9.98 -0.07
N ARG A 33 -14.16 8.84 -0.28
CA ARG A 33 -13.17 8.32 0.69
C ARG A 33 -12.21 7.33 0.05
N GLY A 34 -10.94 7.50 0.40
CA GLY A 34 -9.86 6.60 0.00
C GLY A 34 -9.22 7.00 -1.32
N ASN A 35 -8.20 6.28 -1.72
CA ASN A 35 -7.50 6.51 -2.99
C ASN A 35 -7.18 5.19 -3.70
N MET A 36 -6.88 5.28 -5.01
CA MET A 36 -6.55 4.11 -5.83
C MET A 36 -5.31 3.35 -5.30
N MET A 37 -4.37 4.06 -4.68
CA MET A 37 -3.19 3.46 -4.06
C MET A 37 -3.51 2.60 -2.83
N GLN A 38 -4.53 2.96 -2.05
CA GLN A 38 -5.04 2.18 -0.92
C GLN A 38 -5.83 0.97 -1.42
N MET A 39 -6.66 1.15 -2.45
CA MET A 39 -7.37 0.05 -3.09
C MET A 39 -6.39 -1.01 -3.62
N ARG A 40 -5.31 -0.58 -4.27
CA ARG A 40 -4.23 -1.45 -4.74
C ARG A 40 -3.60 -2.27 -3.61
N GLN A 41 -3.42 -1.69 -2.42
CA GLN A 41 -2.85 -2.44 -1.29
C GLN A 41 -3.83 -3.49 -0.73
N ILE A 42 -5.13 -3.22 -0.84
CA ILE A 42 -6.17 -4.14 -0.36
C ILE A 42 -6.34 -5.32 -1.31
N ALA A 43 -6.42 -5.08 -2.61
CA ALA A 43 -6.84 -6.09 -3.59
C ALA A 43 -5.77 -6.48 -4.63
N GLY A 44 -4.70 -5.71 -4.78
CA GLY A 44 -3.64 -5.96 -5.76
C GLY A 44 -2.36 -6.47 -5.09
N MET A 45 -1.52 -5.55 -4.64
CA MET A 45 -0.30 -5.86 -3.89
C MET A 45 0.13 -4.68 -3.02
N ARG A 46 0.82 -4.96 -1.91
CA ARG A 46 1.38 -3.90 -1.06
C ARG A 46 2.55 -3.17 -1.72
N GLY A 47 3.44 -3.90 -2.39
CA GLY A 47 4.58 -3.36 -3.13
C GLY A 47 5.85 -3.20 -2.29
N LEU A 48 6.72 -2.28 -2.71
CA LEU A 48 7.97 -1.96 -2.02
C LEU A 48 7.70 -1.21 -0.72
N VAL A 49 8.46 -1.53 0.32
CA VAL A 49 8.38 -0.91 1.64
C VAL A 49 9.76 -0.40 2.04
N SER A 50 9.79 0.73 2.74
CA SER A 50 11.02 1.32 3.27
C SER A 50 11.37 0.72 4.63
N ASN A 51 12.66 0.52 4.87
CA ASN A 51 13.16 0.17 6.21
C ASN A 51 13.12 1.39 7.16
N ALA A 52 13.48 1.18 8.42
CA ALA A 52 13.55 2.26 9.41
C ALA A 52 14.56 3.37 9.05
N LYS A 53 15.54 3.07 8.20
CA LYS A 53 16.55 4.00 7.67
C LYS A 53 16.10 4.73 6.38
N ASN A 54 14.84 4.60 5.97
CA ASN A 54 14.29 5.13 4.70
C ASN A 54 14.86 4.51 3.41
N GLU A 55 15.60 3.41 3.50
CA GLU A 55 16.06 2.68 2.32
C GLU A 55 14.97 1.73 1.84
N THR A 56 14.82 1.60 0.51
CA THR A 56 13.84 0.69 -0.08
C THR A 56 14.33 -0.75 0.04
N ILE A 57 13.52 -1.62 0.64
CA ILE A 57 13.86 -3.04 0.76
C ILE A 57 13.76 -3.68 -0.64
N PRO A 58 14.80 -4.40 -1.12
CA PRO A 58 14.83 -4.94 -2.49
C PRO A 58 13.80 -6.05 -2.74
N ARG A 59 13.26 -6.65 -1.68
CA ARG A 59 12.17 -7.64 -1.72
C ARG A 59 10.83 -6.95 -1.44
N PRO A 60 9.89 -6.90 -2.39
CA PRO A 60 8.57 -6.34 -2.14
C PRO A 60 7.68 -7.31 -1.35
N ILE A 61 6.63 -6.76 -0.76
CA ILE A 61 5.50 -7.54 -0.24
C ILE A 61 4.58 -7.84 -1.42
N LYS A 62 4.43 -9.12 -1.74
CA LYS A 62 3.65 -9.57 -2.89
C LYS A 62 2.17 -9.71 -2.53
N ALA A 63 1.91 -10.18 -1.31
CA ALA A 63 0.55 -10.36 -0.82
C ALA A 63 -0.21 -9.02 -0.72
N SER A 64 -1.49 -9.09 -1.01
CA SER A 64 -2.46 -8.04 -0.69
C SER A 64 -3.03 -8.23 0.73
N PHE A 65 -3.64 -7.19 1.30
CA PHE A 65 -4.32 -7.33 2.59
C PHE A 65 -5.52 -8.28 2.53
N ARG A 66 -6.13 -8.46 1.34
CA ARG A 66 -7.20 -9.44 1.13
C ARG A 66 -6.69 -10.88 1.19
N GLU A 67 -5.52 -11.15 0.64
CA GLU A 67 -4.90 -12.49 0.66
C GLU A 67 -4.27 -12.81 2.02
N GLY A 68 -3.86 -11.78 2.76
CA GLY A 68 -3.18 -11.91 4.04
C GLY A 68 -1.67 -11.96 3.88
N LEU A 69 -0.97 -11.24 4.75
CA LEU A 69 0.49 -11.16 4.70
C LEU A 69 1.11 -12.35 5.43
N THR A 70 2.21 -12.86 4.89
CA THR A 70 3.05 -13.80 5.63
C THR A 70 3.68 -13.13 6.86
N VAL A 71 4.13 -13.91 7.84
CA VAL A 71 4.76 -13.39 9.08
C VAL A 71 5.91 -12.43 8.77
N LEU A 72 6.76 -12.76 7.79
CA LEU A 72 7.88 -11.92 7.40
C LEU A 72 7.43 -10.62 6.71
N GLU A 73 6.47 -10.70 5.80
CA GLU A 73 5.92 -9.51 5.13
C GLU A 73 5.24 -8.57 6.12
N TYR A 74 4.49 -9.13 7.06
CA TYR A 74 3.87 -8.36 8.13
C TYR A 74 4.93 -7.68 9.00
N PHE A 75 5.96 -8.43 9.45
CA PHE A 75 7.06 -7.88 10.24
C PHE A 75 7.78 -6.72 9.54
N ILE A 76 8.09 -6.87 8.25
CA ILE A 76 8.71 -5.81 7.45
C ILE A 76 7.78 -4.59 7.34
N SER A 77 6.47 -4.80 7.17
CA SER A 77 5.50 -3.70 7.06
C SER A 77 5.41 -2.81 8.30
N THR A 78 5.70 -3.35 9.49
CA THR A 78 5.62 -2.60 10.75
C THR A 78 6.67 -1.50 10.88
N HIS A 79 7.84 -1.65 10.25
CA HIS A 79 8.95 -0.69 10.38
C HIS A 79 8.56 0.68 9.83
N GLY A 80 7.97 0.70 8.63
CA GLY A 80 7.50 1.92 8.00
C GLY A 80 6.32 2.55 8.74
N ALA A 81 5.36 1.73 9.20
CA ALA A 81 4.18 2.22 9.92
C ALA A 81 4.55 2.89 11.25
N ARG A 82 5.41 2.25 12.05
CA ARG A 82 5.85 2.79 13.35
C ARG A 82 6.63 4.09 13.18
N LYS A 83 7.53 4.15 12.19
CA LYS A 83 8.28 5.37 11.89
C LYS A 83 7.35 6.52 11.47
N GLY A 84 6.38 6.26 10.59
CA GLY A 84 5.42 7.27 10.16
C GLY A 84 4.62 7.89 11.31
N LEU A 85 4.23 7.08 12.30
CA LEU A 85 3.58 7.58 13.51
C LEU A 85 4.51 8.43 14.38
N ALA A 86 5.76 7.99 14.57
CA ALA A 86 6.75 8.75 15.32
C ALA A 86 7.09 10.10 14.65
N ASP A 87 7.30 10.09 13.33
CA ASP A 87 7.58 11.30 12.56
C ASP A 87 6.39 12.27 12.57
N THR A 88 5.16 11.74 12.55
CA THR A 88 3.95 12.57 12.68
C THR A 88 3.87 13.24 14.05
N ALA A 89 4.12 12.47 15.13
CA ALA A 89 4.12 13.03 16.48
C ALA A 89 5.19 14.12 16.66
N LEU A 90 6.40 13.90 16.12
CA LEU A 90 7.47 14.90 16.15
C LEU A 90 7.07 16.18 15.39
N ARG A 91 6.52 16.02 14.17
CA ARG A 91 6.08 17.16 13.36
C ARG A 91 4.96 17.97 14.02
N THR A 92 4.08 17.32 14.78
CA THR A 92 3.06 18.02 15.57
C THR A 92 3.65 18.78 16.75
N ALA A 93 4.75 18.32 17.33
CA ALA A 93 5.46 19.05 18.39
C ALA A 93 6.23 20.27 17.84
N ASP A 94 6.77 20.15 16.62
CA ASP A 94 7.52 21.22 15.94
C ASP A 94 6.62 22.24 15.20
N SER A 95 5.30 21.99 15.07
CA SER A 95 4.33 22.90 14.43
C SER A 95 3.66 23.81 15.44
#